data_AF-A0A7K2KPJ5-F1
#
_entry.id   AF-A0A7K2KPJ5-F1
#
_cell.length_a   1.000
_cell.length_b   1.000
_cell.length_c   1.000
_cell.angle_alpha   90.00
_cell.angle_beta   90.00
_cell.angle_gamma   90.00
#
_symmetry.space_group_name_H-M   'P 1'
#
loop_
_entity.id
_entity.type
_entity.pdbx_description
1 polymer ?
#
loop_
_entity_poly.entity_id
_entity_poly.type
_entity_poly.pdbx_seq_one_letter_code
_entity_poly.pdbx_strand_id
1 'polypeptide(L)'
;DGAGVEPARAKAVLAERGLRRQLTEGGPRLLGQFTAAGVLDELCLSVSPTMTAGDAQRIAGGPATAVPTRFALASLLEQDGFLFTRYRRI
;
A
#
# COMPACT_ATOMS: atom_id res chain seq x y z
N ASP A 1 -21.29 -5.17 6.65
CA ASP A 1 -20.86 -4.69 7.97
C ASP A 1 -20.22 -5.81 8.77
N GLY A 2 -18.89 -5.93 8.65
CA GLY A 2 -18.09 -6.78 9.53
C GLY A 2 -17.42 -5.91 10.59
N ALA A 3 -17.17 -6.46 11.78
CA ALA A 3 -16.32 -5.79 12.75
C ALA A 3 -15.00 -5.43 12.07
N GLY A 4 -14.61 -4.14 12.11
CA GLY A 4 -13.36 -3.68 11.52
C GLY A 4 -12.18 -4.45 12.11
N VAL A 5 -11.24 -4.86 11.26
CA VAL A 5 -10.00 -5.51 11.71
C VAL A 5 -8.94 -4.43 11.93
N GLU A 6 -8.30 -4.45 13.09
CA GLU A 6 -7.15 -3.59 13.36
C GLU A 6 -5.95 -4.06 12.50
N PRO A 7 -5.38 -3.20 11.64
CA PRO A 7 -4.37 -3.61 10.67
C PRO A 7 -3.09 -4.23 11.27
N ALA A 8 -2.60 -3.72 12.40
CA ALA A 8 -1.41 -4.27 13.05
C ALA A 8 -1.66 -5.68 13.60
N ARG A 9 -2.86 -5.93 14.14
CA ARG A 9 -3.31 -7.25 14.59
C ARG A 9 -3.40 -8.24 13.44
N ALA A 10 -3.91 -7.83 12.28
CA ALA A 10 -3.94 -8.70 11.10
C ALA A 10 -2.53 -9.17 10.71
N LYS A 11 -1.57 -8.22 10.63
CA LYS A 11 -0.15 -8.51 10.36
C LYS A 11 0.45 -9.45 11.39
N ALA A 12 0.24 -9.17 12.69
CA ALA A 12 0.80 -9.95 13.80
C ALA A 12 0.29 -11.40 13.79
N VAL A 13 -1.02 -11.59 13.68
CA VAL A 13 -1.67 -12.91 13.72
C VAL A 13 -1.24 -13.80 12.54
N LEU A 14 -1.00 -13.22 11.36
CA LEU A 14 -0.42 -13.94 10.22
C LEU A 14 1.04 -14.33 10.50
N ALA A 15 1.84 -13.42 11.06
CA ALA A 15 3.23 -13.69 11.41
C ALA A 15 3.40 -14.77 12.49
N GLU A 16 2.50 -14.81 13.49
CA GLU A 16 2.43 -15.85 14.53
C GLU A 16 2.21 -17.24 13.94
N ARG A 17 1.47 -17.33 12.82
CA ARG A 17 1.27 -18.58 12.05
C ARG A 17 2.41 -18.91 11.09
N GLY A 18 3.51 -18.16 11.14
CA GLY A 18 4.65 -18.35 10.23
C GLY A 18 4.53 -17.63 8.89
N LEU A 19 3.41 -16.96 8.61
CA LEU A 19 3.15 -16.22 7.38
C LEU A 19 3.77 -14.82 7.46
N ARG A 20 5.11 -14.78 7.46
CA ARG A 20 5.90 -13.56 7.70
C ARG A 20 6.14 -12.70 6.46
N ARG A 21 5.93 -13.27 5.26
CA ARG A 21 6.01 -12.54 3.98
C ARG A 21 4.59 -12.30 3.50
N GLN A 22 4.12 -11.07 3.65
CA GLN A 22 2.72 -10.70 3.46
C GLN A 22 2.62 -9.75 2.27
N LEU A 23 1.73 -10.07 1.33
CA LEU A 23 1.39 -9.23 0.19
C LEU A 23 -0.09 -8.83 0.30
N THR A 24 -0.37 -7.57 -0.01
CA THR A 24 -1.74 -7.07 -0.16
C THR A 24 -1.86 -6.35 -1.49
N GLU A 25 -2.94 -6.61 -2.22
CA GLU A 25 -3.26 -5.98 -3.50
C GLU A 25 -4.35 -4.90 -3.33
N GLY A 26 -4.71 -4.57 -2.08
CA GLY A 26 -5.77 -3.63 -1.74
C GLY A 26 -7.06 -4.33 -1.29
N GLY A 27 -8.25 -3.73 -1.43
CA GLY A 27 -8.54 -2.47 -2.13
C GLY A 27 -8.16 -1.19 -1.38
N PRO A 28 -8.52 0.00 -1.92
CA PRO A 28 -8.00 1.28 -1.41
C PRO A 28 -8.28 1.59 0.06
N ARG A 29 -9.40 1.11 0.61
CA ARG A 29 -9.68 1.22 2.05
C ARG A 29 -8.65 0.46 2.89
N LEU A 30 -8.31 -0.78 2.49
CA LEU A 30 -7.36 -1.62 3.21
C LEU A 30 -5.94 -1.03 3.15
N LEU A 31 -5.53 -0.56 1.96
CA LEU A 31 -4.22 0.08 1.80
C LEU A 31 -4.11 1.37 2.64
N GLY A 32 -5.18 2.17 2.67
CA GLY A 32 -5.26 3.36 3.53
C GLY A 32 -5.17 3.01 5.02
N GLN A 33 -5.85 1.95 5.46
CA GLN A 33 -5.78 1.47 6.85
C GLN A 33 -4.39 0.98 7.24
N PHE A 34 -3.71 0.18 6.42
CA PHE A 34 -2.34 -0.27 6.69
C PHE A 34 -1.32 0.88 6.71
N THR A 35 -1.53 1.89 5.86
CA THR A 35 -0.71 3.11 5.84
C THR A 35 -0.93 3.92 7.11
N ALA A 36 -2.18 4.20 7.48
CA ALA A 36 -2.53 4.96 8.68
C ALA A 36 -2.10 4.27 9.98
N ALA A 37 -2.16 2.94 10.04
CA ALA A 37 -1.70 2.15 11.18
C ALA A 37 -0.17 1.99 11.23
N GLY A 38 0.57 2.54 10.25
CA GLY A 38 2.02 2.46 10.27
C GLY A 38 2.54 1.03 10.16
N VAL A 39 1.92 0.18 9.34
CA VAL A 39 2.35 -1.24 9.18
C VAL A 39 2.64 -1.67 7.74
N LEU A 40 2.44 -0.79 6.75
CA LEU A 40 2.93 -0.93 5.37
C LEU A 40 4.46 -0.73 5.25
N ASP A 41 5.22 -1.82 5.20
CA ASP A 41 6.69 -1.76 5.17
C ASP A 41 7.27 -1.40 3.78
N GLU A 42 6.60 -1.83 2.71
CA GLU A 42 7.04 -1.71 1.32
C GLU A 42 5.84 -1.47 0.39
N LEU A 43 6.02 -0.63 -0.64
CA LEU A 43 5.03 -0.35 -1.68
C LEU A 43 5.65 -0.62 -3.05
N CYS A 44 5.12 -1.63 -3.74
CA CYS A 44 5.37 -1.85 -5.16
C CYS A 44 4.25 -1.17 -5.95
N LEU A 45 4.58 -0.10 -6.69
CA LEU A 45 3.62 0.69 -7.46
C LEU A 45 3.97 0.64 -8.95
N SER A 46 3.02 0.18 -9.75
CA SER A 46 3.07 0.24 -11.21
C SER A 46 2.38 1.51 -11.69
N VAL A 47 3.10 2.34 -12.44
CA VAL A 47 2.57 3.55 -13.07
C VAL A 47 2.38 3.28 -14.55
N SER A 48 1.13 3.28 -14.99
CA SER A 48 0.76 3.10 -16.39
C SER A 48 1.00 4.38 -17.20
N PRO A 49 1.49 4.30 -18.45
CA PRO A 49 1.62 5.44 -19.36
C PRO A 49 0.25 5.86 -19.95
N THR A 50 -0.78 5.91 -19.12
CA THR A 50 -2.17 6.19 -19.54
C THR A 50 -2.80 7.24 -18.65
N MET A 51 -3.58 8.14 -19.26
CA MET A 51 -4.36 9.16 -18.57
C MET A 51 -5.84 8.81 -18.67
N THR A 52 -6.53 8.65 -17.53
CA THR A 52 -7.97 8.36 -17.50
C THR A 52 -8.82 9.62 -17.28
N ALA A 53 -8.27 10.66 -16.63
CA ALA A 53 -9.02 11.82 -16.10
C ALA A 53 -10.26 11.42 -15.25
N GLY A 54 -10.96 12.38 -14.65
CA GLY A 54 -12.22 12.13 -13.93
C GLY A 54 -12.07 11.68 -12.47
N ASP A 55 -13.07 10.95 -11.98
CA ASP A 55 -13.32 10.59 -10.57
C ASP A 55 -12.70 9.24 -10.14
N ALA A 56 -11.72 8.76 -10.92
CA ALA A 56 -11.02 7.51 -10.63
C ALA A 56 -10.44 7.51 -9.20
N GLN A 57 -10.75 6.46 -8.46
CA GLN A 57 -10.33 6.33 -7.07
C GLN A 57 -8.80 6.16 -6.99
N ARG A 58 -8.16 6.87 -6.04
CA ARG A 58 -6.74 6.66 -5.72
C ARG A 58 -6.50 5.24 -5.20
N ILE A 59 -5.26 4.76 -5.31
CA ILE A 59 -4.87 3.43 -4.80
C ILE A 59 -5.10 3.28 -3.28
N ALA A 60 -5.08 4.38 -2.52
CA ALA A 60 -5.35 4.41 -1.09
C ALA A 60 -6.50 5.41 -0.82
N GLY A 61 -7.48 4.95 -0.03
CA GLY A 61 -8.65 5.71 0.39
C GLY A 61 -8.81 5.69 1.91
N GLY A 62 -9.67 6.56 2.44
CA GLY A 62 -9.85 6.75 3.87
C GLY A 62 -9.53 8.18 4.32
N PRO A 63 -9.62 8.46 5.63
CA PRO A 63 -9.33 9.78 6.17
C PRO A 63 -7.89 10.18 5.87
N ALA A 64 -7.67 11.48 5.61
CA ALA A 64 -6.35 12.01 5.35
C ALA A 64 -5.42 11.79 6.55
N THR A 65 -4.18 11.37 6.27
CA THR A 65 -3.13 11.31 7.30
C THR A 65 -2.59 12.74 7.52
N ALA A 66 -2.55 13.19 8.77
CA ALA A 66 -2.08 14.55 9.10
C ALA A 66 -0.60 14.77 8.75
N VAL A 67 0.22 13.72 8.87
CA VAL A 67 1.65 13.74 8.52
C VAL A 67 1.91 12.64 7.48
N PRO A 68 2.40 12.97 6.27
CA PRO A 68 2.76 11.96 5.28
C PRO A 68 3.87 11.04 5.77
N THR A 69 3.72 9.72 5.55
CA THR A 69 4.79 8.76 5.79
C THR A 69 5.81 8.82 4.65
N ARG A 70 7.10 8.91 4.98
CA ARG A 70 8.17 8.95 3.98
C ARG A 70 8.62 7.54 3.61
N PHE A 71 8.88 7.33 2.32
CA PHE A 71 9.49 6.13 1.79
C PHE A 71 10.72 6.50 0.96
N ALA A 72 11.70 5.60 0.91
CA ALA A 72 12.85 5.67 0.02
C ALA A 72 12.64 4.75 -1.19
N LEU A 73 13.05 5.22 -2.37
CA LEU A 73 13.08 4.39 -3.58
C LEU A 73 14.15 3.31 -3.41
N ALA A 74 13.74 2.05 -3.48
CA ALA A 74 14.64 0.89 -3.42
C ALA A 74 15.02 0.41 -4.83
N SER A 75 14.08 0.43 -5.79
CA SER A 75 14.35 0.13 -7.20
C SER A 75 13.29 0.73 -8.10
N LEU A 76 13.67 0.96 -9.37
CA LEU A 76 12.80 1.40 -10.46
C LEU A 76 13.14 0.55 -11.68
N LEU A 77 12.12 -0.08 -12.28
CA LEU A 77 12.21 -0.77 -13.56
C LEU A 77 11.28 -0.09 -14.56
N GLU A 78 11.60 -0.21 -15.85
CA GLU A 78 10.78 0.26 -16.95
C GLU A 78 10.55 -0.88 -17.94
N GLN A 79 9.32 -0.98 -18.47
CA GLN A 79 8.98 -1.85 -19.59
C GLN A 79 7.76 -1.29 -20.32
N ASP A 80 7.86 -1.12 -21.64
CA ASP A 80 6.77 -0.65 -22.52
C ASP A 80 6.12 0.66 -22.03
N GLY A 81 6.90 1.55 -21.42
CA GLY A 81 6.44 2.82 -20.85
C GLY A 81 5.81 2.72 -19.46
N PHE A 82 5.64 1.51 -18.91
CA PHE A 82 5.26 1.34 -17.50
C PHE A 82 6.46 1.55 -16.59
N LEU A 83 6.24 2.19 -15.45
CA LEU A 83 7.23 2.29 -14.38
C LEU A 83 6.85 1.35 -13.24
N PHE A 84 7.73 0.43 -12.89
CA PHE A 84 7.59 -0.47 -11.74
C PHE A 84 8.50 0.00 -10.63
N THR A 85 7.92 0.68 -9.66
CA THR A 85 8.63 1.25 -8.51
C THR A 85 8.53 0.32 -7.31
N ARG A 86 9.59 0.28 -6.50
CA ARG A 86 9.60 -0.35 -5.19
C ARG A 86 10.10 0.65 -4.16
N TYR A 87 9.25 0.98 -3.20
CA TYR A 87 9.53 1.95 -2.14
C TYR A 87 9.53 1.27 -0.78
N ARG A 88 10.49 1.58 0.08
CA ARG A 88 10.59 1.06 1.46
C ARG A 88 10.46 2.19 2.46
N ARG A 89 9.75 1.95 3.56
CA ARG A 89 9.59 2.97 4.60
C ARG A 89 10.95 3.34 5.23
N ILE A 90 11.12 4.61 5.60
CA ILE A 90 12.27 5.11 6.38
C ILE A 90 11.88 5.54 7.79
#